data_AF-A0A4R4XG10-F1
#
_entry.id   AF-A0A4R4XG10-F1
#
_cell.length_a   1.000
_cell.length_b   1.000
_cell.length_c   1.000
_cell.angle_alpha   90.00
_cell.angle_beta   90.00
_cell.angle_gamma   90.00
#
_symmetry.space_group_name_H-M   'P 1'
#
loop_
_entity.id
_entity.type
_entity.pdbx_description
1 polymer ?
#
loop_
_entity_poly.entity_id
_entity_poly.type
_entity_poly.pdbx_seq_one_letter_code
_entity_poly.pdbx_strand_id
1 'polypeptide(L)'
;MSLTTGQARAHNLGATFLAADPSASTYPCIELPDGRRCYFFYDDDGVLNVTVDLDDDHEEASLRITVGNSIINQEMVVLPGWDEMSDLDKGAALMHVAKRHYEEDDEFAIEHYPARYLDDPRLTKLSPKTASNHAARVVGDLEELGDRIGQDEYDRLFMLAFNASRDR
;
A
#
# COMPACT_ATOMS: atom_id res chain seq x y z
N MET A 1 -13.43 -1.02 -26.38
CA MET A 1 -14.14 -0.88 -25.10
C MET A 1 -13.89 0.52 -24.58
N SER A 2 -14.93 1.26 -24.23
CA SER A 2 -14.80 2.65 -23.76
C SER A 2 -14.61 2.62 -22.25
N LEU A 3 -13.40 2.94 -21.78
CA LEU A 3 -13.10 3.13 -20.37
C LEU A 3 -13.81 4.40 -19.90
N THR A 4 -14.79 4.25 -19.02
CA THR A 4 -15.54 5.38 -18.46
C THR A 4 -14.74 5.92 -17.28
N THR A 5 -14.04 7.03 -17.47
CA THR A 5 -13.28 7.71 -16.41
C THR A 5 -14.27 8.30 -15.41
N GLY A 6 -14.28 7.77 -14.18
CA GLY A 6 -15.13 8.27 -13.10
C GLY A 6 -14.52 9.52 -12.46
N GLN A 7 -15.33 10.57 -12.29
CA GLN A 7 -14.96 11.72 -11.46
C GLN A 7 -15.41 11.50 -10.02
N ALA A 8 -14.47 11.47 -9.08
CA ALA A 8 -14.76 11.48 -7.65
C ALA A 8 -14.51 12.89 -7.10
N ARG A 9 -15.47 13.43 -6.34
CA ARG A 9 -15.33 14.73 -5.66
C ARG A 9 -15.31 14.50 -4.15
N ALA A 10 -14.20 14.84 -3.50
CA ALA A 10 -14.11 14.82 -2.05
C ALA A 10 -14.68 16.12 -1.49
N HIS A 11 -15.98 16.12 -1.14
CA HIS A 11 -16.64 17.24 -0.46
C HIS A 11 -16.25 17.27 1.03
N ASN A 12 -15.04 17.74 1.28
CA ASN A 12 -14.52 18.36 2.51
C ASN A 12 -13.04 18.79 2.33
N LEU A 13 -12.41 18.46 1.20
CA LEU A 13 -10.98 18.67 0.94
C LEU A 13 -10.71 19.50 -0.33
N GLY A 14 -11.74 20.05 -0.98
CA GLY A 14 -11.57 20.93 -2.15
C GLY A 14 -10.99 20.27 -3.40
N ALA A 15 -10.84 18.94 -3.43
CA ALA A 15 -10.20 18.23 -4.53
C ALA A 15 -11.20 17.43 -5.38
N THR A 16 -11.07 17.56 -6.70
CA THR A 16 -11.81 16.78 -7.72
C THR A 16 -10.81 15.89 -8.44
N PHE A 17 -11.12 14.60 -8.58
CA PHE A 17 -10.26 13.64 -9.27
C PHE A 17 -10.90 13.12 -10.55
N LEU A 18 -10.06 12.99 -11.57
CA LEU A 18 -10.20 11.99 -12.61
C LEU A 18 -9.24 10.87 -12.21
N ALA A 19 -9.75 9.67 -11.94
CA ALA A 19 -8.87 8.52 -11.72
C ALA A 19 -7.99 8.37 -12.97
N ALA A 20 -6.67 8.49 -12.79
CA ALA A 20 -5.71 8.32 -13.88
C ALA A 20 -5.76 6.88 -14.40
N ASP A 21 -5.25 6.72 -15.62
CA ASP A 21 -5.15 5.45 -16.33
C ASP A 21 -4.65 4.32 -15.40
N PRO A 22 -5.36 3.17 -15.31
CA PRO A 22 -4.93 2.04 -14.49
C PRO A 22 -3.55 1.47 -14.84
N SER A 23 -2.93 1.90 -15.95
CA SER A 23 -1.56 1.57 -16.37
C SER A 23 -0.46 2.56 -15.93
N ALA A 24 -0.80 3.57 -15.12
CA ALA A 24 0.19 4.52 -14.64
C ALA A 24 0.99 3.93 -13.46
N SER A 25 2.31 3.81 -13.65
CA SER A 25 3.29 3.31 -12.64
C SER A 25 3.40 4.19 -11.40
N THR A 26 2.89 5.43 -11.45
CA THR A 26 2.86 6.35 -10.30
C THR A 26 1.43 6.52 -9.83
N TYR A 27 1.13 6.03 -8.62
CA TYR A 27 -0.19 6.18 -8.03
C TYR A 27 -0.53 7.67 -7.87
N PRO A 28 -1.72 8.12 -8.30
CA PRO A 28 -2.16 9.47 -8.03
C PRO A 28 -2.24 9.67 -6.50
N CYS A 29 -1.29 10.44 -5.98
CA CYS A 29 -1.19 10.83 -4.58
C CYS A 29 -1.68 12.27 -4.45
N ILE A 30 -2.53 12.52 -3.45
CA ILE A 30 -2.96 13.87 -3.09
C ILE A 30 -2.49 14.18 -1.70
N GLU A 31 -1.76 15.29 -1.61
CA GLU A 31 -1.52 15.95 -0.34
C GLU A 31 -2.78 16.73 0.05
N LEU A 32 -3.34 16.37 1.19
CA LEU A 32 -4.47 17.04 1.80
C LEU A 32 -4.01 18.38 2.41
N PRO A 33 -4.91 19.35 2.63
CA PRO A 33 -4.53 20.64 3.21
C PRO A 33 -3.85 20.57 4.58
N ASP A 34 -3.99 19.45 5.29
CA ASP A 34 -3.33 19.16 6.56
C ASP A 34 -2.00 18.41 6.42
N GLY A 35 -1.50 18.23 5.19
CA GLY A 35 -0.22 17.56 4.90
C GLY A 35 -0.31 16.04 4.76
N ARG A 36 -1.46 15.43 5.06
CA ARG A 36 -1.65 13.98 4.90
C ARG A 36 -1.69 13.59 3.44
N ARG A 37 -1.36 12.33 3.14
CA ARG A 37 -1.39 11.81 1.77
C ARG A 37 -2.51 10.81 1.58
N CYS A 38 -3.22 10.96 0.46
CA CYS A 38 -4.27 10.05 0.03
C CYS A 38 -3.90 9.44 -1.33
N TYR A 39 -3.94 8.11 -1.39
CA TYR A 39 -3.57 7.32 -2.55
C TYR A 39 -4.80 6.59 -3.09
N PHE A 40 -4.91 6.53 -4.41
CA PHE A 40 -6.03 5.92 -5.11
C PHE A 40 -5.52 4.91 -6.13
N PHE A 41 -6.02 3.68 -6.11
CA PHE A 41 -5.69 2.68 -7.12
C PHE A 41 -6.80 1.64 -7.28
N TYR A 42 -6.93 1.08 -8.47
CA TYR A 42 -7.82 -0.06 -8.72
C TYR A 42 -7.04 -1.37 -8.56
N ASP A 43 -7.65 -2.38 -7.94
CA ASP A 43 -7.18 -3.76 -8.02
C ASP A 43 -7.66 -4.47 -9.28
N ASP A 44 -7.26 -5.73 -9.44
CA ASP A 44 -7.53 -6.54 -10.62
C ASP A 44 -9.02 -6.90 -10.76
N ASP A 45 -9.77 -6.85 -9.66
CA ASP A 45 -11.22 -7.04 -9.63
C ASP A 45 -11.98 -5.74 -9.95
N GLY A 46 -11.26 -4.64 -10.20
CA GLY A 46 -11.83 -3.33 -10.50
C GLY A 46 -12.34 -2.59 -9.26
N VAL A 47 -11.91 -2.97 -8.06
CA VAL A 47 -12.26 -2.29 -6.81
C VAL A 47 -11.33 -1.10 -6.61
N LEU A 48 -11.91 0.09 -6.38
CA LEU A 48 -11.15 1.29 -6.00
C LEU A 48 -10.72 1.16 -4.54
N ASN A 49 -9.42 1.04 -4.34
CA ASN A 49 -8.76 1.11 -3.05
C ASN A 49 -8.33 2.56 -2.79
N VAL A 50 -8.62 3.04 -1.58
CA VAL A 50 -8.22 4.37 -1.11
C VAL A 50 -7.45 4.20 0.18
N THR A 51 -6.18 4.60 0.15
CA THR A 51 -5.31 4.57 1.33
C THR A 51 -5.06 5.99 1.78
N VAL A 52 -5.25 6.26 3.06
CA VAL A 52 -4.97 7.56 3.68
C VAL A 52 -3.91 7.33 4.74
N ASP A 53 -2.83 8.10 4.68
CA ASP A 53 -1.88 8.15 5.79
C ASP A 53 -2.53 8.90 6.95
N LEU A 54 -2.75 8.18 8.05
CA LEU A 54 -3.25 8.73 9.30
C LEU A 54 -2.07 8.84 10.26
N ASP A 55 -1.99 9.95 10.98
CA ASP A 55 -1.08 10.08 12.12
C ASP A 55 -1.58 9.20 13.28
N ASP A 56 -0.67 8.77 14.15
CA ASP A 56 -0.90 7.81 15.25
C ASP A 56 -2.01 8.23 16.24
N ASP A 57 -2.40 9.50 16.25
CA ASP A 57 -3.41 10.06 17.16
C ASP A 57 -4.88 9.85 16.70
N HIS A 58 -5.11 9.08 15.62
CA HIS A 58 -6.44 8.89 15.05
C HIS A 58 -6.89 7.42 15.06
N GLU A 59 -7.36 6.97 16.23
CA GLU A 59 -7.94 5.63 16.41
C GLU A 59 -9.25 5.41 15.64
N GLU A 60 -9.97 6.47 15.31
CA GLU A 60 -11.22 6.42 14.54
C GLU A 60 -11.21 7.45 13.41
N ALA A 61 -11.06 6.98 12.18
CA ALA A 61 -11.26 7.80 11.00
C ALA A 61 -12.33 7.16 10.11
N SER A 62 -13.12 8.02 9.45
CA SER A 62 -14.18 7.58 8.55
C SER A 62 -13.97 8.23 7.19
N LEU A 63 -13.83 7.42 6.15
CA LEU A 63 -13.71 7.91 4.78
C LEU A 63 -15.08 8.02 4.15
N ARG A 64 -15.41 9.23 3.69
CA ARG A 64 -16.60 9.48 2.88
C ARG A 64 -16.19 9.75 1.45
N ILE A 65 -16.50 8.81 0.55
CA ILE A 65 -16.25 8.96 -0.88
C ILE A 65 -17.56 9.35 -1.58
N THR A 66 -17.52 10.39 -2.39
CA THR A 66 -18.65 10.76 -3.25
C THR A 66 -18.28 10.49 -4.71
N VAL A 67 -19.05 9.61 -5.36
CA VAL A 67 -18.90 9.25 -6.77
C VAL A 67 -20.20 9.63 -7.49
N GLY A 68 -20.15 10.69 -8.31
CA GLY A 68 -21.36 11.30 -8.86
C GLY A 68 -22.31 11.80 -7.77
N ASN A 69 -23.56 11.30 -7.76
CA ASN A 69 -24.56 11.60 -6.73
C ASN A 69 -24.63 10.55 -5.60
N SER A 70 -23.78 9.53 -5.65
CA SER A 70 -23.76 8.45 -4.66
C SER A 70 -22.74 8.74 -3.56
N ILE A 71 -23.14 8.51 -2.31
CA ILE A 71 -22.26 8.54 -1.15
C ILE A 71 -21.97 7.09 -0.77
N ILE A 72 -20.69 6.76 -0.68
CA ILE A 72 -20.22 5.47 -0.20
C ILE A 72 -19.60 5.73 1.18
N ASN A 73 -20.18 5.11 2.21
CA ASN A 73 -19.60 5.04 3.54
C ASN A 73 -18.95 3.67 3.67
N GLN A 74 -17.65 3.63 3.94
CA GLN A 74 -16.91 2.40 4.15
C GLN A 74 -16.22 2.47 5.52
N GLU A 75 -16.22 1.33 6.20
CA GLU A 75 -15.42 1.14 7.39
C GLU A 75 -13.95 1.05 6.96
N MET A 76 -13.09 1.86 7.57
CA MET A 76 -11.68 1.84 7.23
C MET A 76 -11.00 0.70 7.97
N VAL A 77 -10.27 -0.13 7.24
CA VAL A 77 -9.38 -1.11 7.84
C VAL A 77 -8.05 -0.40 8.10
N VAL A 78 -7.71 -0.20 9.38
CA VAL A 78 -6.39 0.31 9.77
C VAL A 78 -5.38 -0.82 9.61
N LEU A 79 -4.48 -0.64 8.64
CA LEU A 79 -3.36 -1.55 8.40
C LEU A 79 -2.18 -1.17 9.30
N PRO A 80 -1.45 -2.16 9.86
CA PRO A 80 -0.35 -1.89 10.77
C PRO A 80 0.79 -1.11 10.12
N GLY A 81 1.36 -0.17 10.85
CA GLY A 81 2.63 0.48 10.48
C GLY A 81 3.83 -0.46 10.65
N TRP A 82 5.01 -0.05 10.17
CA TRP A 82 6.24 -0.85 10.26
C TRP A 82 6.47 -1.37 11.68
N ASP A 83 6.37 -0.53 12.70
CA ASP A 83 6.69 -0.91 14.08
C ASP A 83 5.68 -1.89 14.70
N GLU A 84 4.45 -1.93 14.17
CA GLU A 84 3.36 -2.81 14.63
C GLU A 84 3.35 -4.17 13.93
N MET A 85 4.06 -4.30 12.81
CA MET A 85 4.18 -5.55 12.07
C MET A 85 5.06 -6.56 12.81
N SER A 86 4.71 -7.85 12.70
CA SER A 86 5.58 -8.91 13.17
C SER A 86 6.86 -9.00 12.33
N ASP A 87 7.92 -9.58 12.89
CA ASP A 87 9.19 -9.76 12.17
C ASP A 87 9.02 -10.52 10.85
N LEU A 88 8.09 -11.47 10.81
CA LEU A 88 7.82 -12.25 9.62
C LEU A 88 7.19 -11.39 8.51
N ASP A 89 6.22 -10.56 8.86
CA ASP A 89 5.57 -9.65 7.92
C ASP A 89 6.50 -8.49 7.51
N LYS A 90 7.36 -8.01 8.43
CA LYS A 90 8.44 -7.05 8.11
C LYS A 90 9.39 -7.64 7.07
N GLY A 91 9.84 -8.88 7.28
CA GLY A 91 10.68 -9.59 6.32
C GLY A 91 9.99 -9.80 4.97
N ALA A 92 8.69 -10.12 4.95
CA ALA A 92 7.92 -10.28 3.72
C ALA A 92 7.79 -8.96 2.94
N ALA A 93 7.53 -7.84 3.62
CA ALA A 93 7.53 -6.52 3.00
C ALA A 93 8.92 -6.17 2.45
N LEU A 94 9.97 -6.41 3.23
CA LEU A 94 11.36 -6.16 2.85
C LEU A 94 11.75 -6.94 1.58
N MET A 95 11.42 -8.22 1.51
CA MET A 95 11.70 -9.04 0.34
C MET A 95 11.05 -8.50 -0.93
N HIS A 96 9.79 -8.04 -0.84
CA HIS A 96 9.12 -7.43 -1.99
C HIS A 96 9.84 -6.15 -2.43
N VAL A 97 10.12 -5.22 -1.51
CA VAL A 97 10.76 -3.94 -1.87
C VAL A 97 12.18 -4.14 -2.36
N ALA A 98 12.94 -5.08 -1.78
CA ALA A 98 14.25 -5.44 -2.29
C ALA A 98 14.17 -6.00 -3.73
N LYS A 99 13.18 -6.87 -4.02
CA LYS A 99 12.95 -7.35 -5.39
C LYS A 99 12.61 -6.20 -6.33
N ARG A 100 11.64 -5.37 -5.93
CA ARG A 100 11.24 -4.17 -6.67
C ARG A 100 12.43 -3.24 -6.95
N HIS A 101 13.33 -3.04 -5.99
CA HIS A 101 14.51 -2.19 -6.19
C HIS A 101 15.45 -2.71 -7.30
N TYR A 102 15.53 -4.03 -7.49
CA TYR A 102 16.36 -4.63 -8.55
C TYR A 102 15.64 -4.77 -9.89
N GLU A 103 14.32 -4.68 -9.92
CA GLU A 103 13.54 -4.66 -11.14
C GLU A 103 13.34 -3.21 -11.61
N GLU A 104 13.50 -2.93 -12.90
CA GLU A 104 13.30 -1.58 -13.44
C GLU A 104 11.82 -1.20 -13.60
N ASP A 105 10.90 -2.11 -13.23
CA ASP A 105 9.46 -2.01 -13.43
C ASP A 105 8.66 -2.45 -12.19
N ASP A 106 7.90 -1.52 -11.64
CA ASP A 106 7.05 -1.71 -10.47
C ASP A 106 5.90 -2.69 -10.73
N GLU A 107 5.29 -2.66 -11.92
CA GLU A 107 4.19 -3.57 -12.26
C GLU A 107 4.72 -5.00 -12.34
N PHE A 108 5.90 -5.18 -12.93
CA PHE A 108 6.57 -6.48 -13.01
C PHE A 108 6.86 -7.05 -11.62
N ALA A 109 7.37 -6.23 -10.69
CA ALA A 109 7.63 -6.66 -9.33
C ALA A 109 6.36 -7.06 -8.58
N ILE A 110 5.24 -6.35 -8.78
CA ILE A 110 3.94 -6.69 -8.18
C ILE A 110 3.40 -8.00 -8.76
N GLU A 111 3.51 -8.21 -10.07
CA GLU A 111 3.00 -9.40 -10.75
C GLU A 111 3.80 -10.66 -10.37
N HIS A 112 5.13 -10.57 -10.37
CA HIS A 112 6.01 -11.74 -10.23
C HIS A 112 6.52 -11.96 -8.81
N TYR A 113 6.65 -10.89 -8.02
CA TYR A 113 7.18 -10.94 -6.67
C TYR A 113 6.29 -10.18 -5.67
N PRO A 114 4.98 -10.45 -5.61
CA PRO A 114 4.09 -9.73 -4.72
C PRO A 114 4.48 -9.93 -3.26
N ALA A 115 4.26 -8.91 -2.42
CA ALA A 115 4.35 -9.08 -0.98
C ALA A 115 3.32 -10.12 -0.51
N ARG A 116 3.79 -11.10 0.27
CA ARG A 116 2.96 -12.17 0.83
C ARG A 116 3.12 -12.21 2.33
N TYR A 117 2.24 -11.49 3.02
CA TYR A 117 2.16 -11.51 4.48
C TYR A 117 1.67 -12.85 5.00
N LEU A 118 2.15 -13.23 6.18
CA LEU A 118 2.00 -14.56 6.73
C LEU A 118 1.39 -14.58 8.13
N ASP A 119 1.40 -13.46 8.85
CA ASP A 119 1.06 -13.44 10.28
C ASP A 119 -0.18 -12.60 10.59
N ASP A 120 -0.16 -11.28 10.37
CA ASP A 120 -1.28 -10.40 10.74
C ASP A 120 -2.53 -10.68 9.86
N PRO A 121 -3.68 -11.10 10.44
CA PRO A 121 -4.87 -11.46 9.67
C PRO A 121 -5.46 -10.32 8.82
N ARG A 122 -5.14 -9.06 9.14
CA ARG A 122 -5.51 -7.88 8.34
C ARG A 122 -4.68 -7.82 7.07
N LEU A 123 -3.39 -8.16 7.18
CA LEU A 123 -2.44 -8.16 6.08
C LEU A 123 -2.58 -9.40 5.18
N THR A 124 -2.81 -10.59 5.76
CA THR A 124 -2.91 -11.84 4.97
C THR A 124 -4.12 -11.90 4.04
N LYS A 125 -5.12 -11.02 4.24
CA LYS A 125 -6.34 -10.95 3.42
C LYS A 125 -6.21 -9.97 2.24
N LEU A 126 -5.13 -9.21 2.17
CA LEU A 126 -4.92 -8.23 1.12
C LEU A 126 -4.69 -8.92 -0.22
N SER A 127 -5.22 -8.32 -1.29
CA SER A 127 -4.87 -8.75 -2.66
C SER A 127 -3.37 -8.54 -2.90
N PRO A 128 -2.72 -9.30 -3.79
CA PRO A 128 -1.29 -9.18 -4.06
C PRO A 128 -0.83 -7.74 -4.36
N LYS A 129 -1.63 -7.00 -5.14
CA LYS A 129 -1.39 -5.59 -5.45
C LYS A 129 -1.46 -4.70 -4.20
N THR A 130 -2.51 -4.85 -3.40
CA THR A 130 -2.69 -4.06 -2.16
C THR A 130 -1.61 -4.38 -1.13
N ALA A 131 -1.22 -5.64 -1.01
CA ALA A 131 -0.15 -6.08 -0.12
C ALA A 131 1.21 -5.49 -0.52
N SER A 132 1.49 -5.46 -1.83
CA SER A 132 2.73 -4.89 -2.40
C SER A 132 2.78 -3.37 -2.22
N ASN A 133 1.65 -2.68 -2.41
CA ASN A 133 1.52 -1.25 -2.14
C ASN A 133 1.74 -0.93 -0.65
N HIS A 134 1.17 -1.76 0.23
CA HIS A 134 1.41 -1.65 1.67
C HIS A 134 2.89 -1.83 2.00
N ALA A 135 3.54 -2.85 1.43
CA ALA A 135 4.96 -3.14 1.66
C ALA A 135 5.85 -1.96 1.25
N ALA A 136 5.64 -1.44 0.04
CA ALA A 136 6.35 -0.27 -0.45
C ALA A 136 6.20 0.95 0.47
N ARG A 137 5.00 1.17 1.01
CA ARG A 137 4.71 2.30 1.90
C ARG A 137 5.42 2.16 3.25
N VAL A 138 5.33 1.00 3.89
CA VAL A 138 5.87 0.80 5.25
C VAL A 138 7.39 0.63 5.27
N VAL A 139 7.97 0.10 4.19
CA VAL A 139 9.43 0.01 4.02
C VAL A 139 10.00 1.35 3.61
N GLY A 140 9.34 2.06 2.68
CA GLY A 140 9.87 3.29 2.09
C GLY A 140 11.06 3.01 1.17
N ASP A 141 12.08 3.86 1.27
CA ASP A 141 13.34 3.65 0.56
C ASP A 141 14.19 2.56 1.25
N LEU A 142 14.83 1.71 0.43
CA LEU A 142 15.57 0.56 0.93
C LEU A 142 16.87 0.97 1.64
N GLU A 143 17.56 2.00 1.14
CA GLU A 143 18.79 2.52 1.76
C GLU A 143 18.44 3.22 3.08
N GLU A 144 17.43 4.08 3.09
CA GLU A 144 16.95 4.74 4.30
C GLU A 144 16.48 3.74 5.37
N LEU A 145 15.81 2.67 4.97
CA LEU A 145 15.42 1.61 5.90
C LEU A 145 16.67 0.92 6.48
N GLY A 146 17.65 0.58 5.64
CA GLY A 146 18.91 -0.04 6.05
C GLY A 146 19.66 0.80 7.09
N ASP A 147 19.73 2.12 6.88
CA ASP A 147 20.33 3.05 7.84
C ASP A 147 19.54 3.12 9.16
N ARG A 148 18.21 3.01 9.09
CA ARG A 148 17.32 3.09 10.27
C ARG A 148 17.39 1.84 11.17
N ILE A 149 17.37 0.65 10.59
CA ILE A 149 17.31 -0.62 11.36
C ILE A 149 18.69 -1.27 11.53
N GLY A 150 19.67 -0.90 10.71
CA GLY A 150 21.00 -1.48 10.66
C GLY A 150 21.07 -2.77 9.83
N GLN A 151 22.24 -3.03 9.27
CA GLN A 151 22.46 -4.16 8.34
C GLN A 151 22.19 -5.54 8.98
N ASP A 152 22.58 -5.74 10.23
CA ASP A 152 22.38 -7.03 10.92
C ASP A 152 20.88 -7.38 11.05
N GLU A 153 20.06 -6.38 11.35
CA GLU A 153 18.61 -6.54 11.49
C GLU A 153 17.94 -6.69 10.12
N TYR A 154 18.40 -5.93 9.12
CA TYR A 154 18.00 -6.09 7.73
C TYR A 154 18.21 -7.55 7.26
N ASP A 155 19.43 -8.08 7.45
CA ASP A 155 19.79 -9.44 7.03
C ASP A 155 18.97 -10.49 7.79
N ARG A 156 18.74 -10.28 9.10
CA ARG A 156 17.91 -11.15 9.93
C ARG A 156 16.48 -11.24 9.40
N LEU A 157 15.83 -10.10 9.15
CA LEU A 157 14.45 -10.03 8.66
C LEU A 157 14.34 -10.62 7.25
N PHE A 158 15.28 -10.30 6.36
CA PHE A 158 15.31 -10.83 5.01
C PHE A 158 15.44 -12.36 5.01
N MET A 159 16.38 -12.91 5.78
CA MET A 159 16.60 -14.35 5.88
C MET A 159 15.43 -15.08 6.54
N LEU A 160 14.77 -14.46 7.52
CA LEU A 160 13.58 -15.01 8.16
C LEU A 160 12.46 -15.25 7.15
N ALA A 161 12.12 -14.23 6.35
CA ALA A 161 11.09 -14.34 5.33
C ALA A 161 11.52 -15.25 4.17
N PHE A 162 12.79 -15.21 3.77
CA PHE A 162 13.31 -16.09 2.73
C PHE A 162 13.17 -17.57 3.11
N ASN A 163 13.54 -17.93 4.34
CA ASN A 163 13.39 -19.30 4.82
C ASN A 163 11.91 -19.70 4.90
N ALA A 164 11.05 -18.83 5.44
CA ALA A 164 9.61 -19.09 5.50
C ALA A 164 8.96 -19.29 4.11
N SER A 165 9.50 -18.64 3.07
CA SER A 165 9.03 -18.78 1.69
C SER A 165 9.46 -20.11 1.04
N ARG A 166 10.57 -20.70 1.46
CA ARG A 166 11.11 -21.95 0.93
C ARG A 166 10.44 -23.20 1.49
N ASP A 167 9.90 -23.09 2.70
CA ASP A 167 9.24 -24.20 3.40
C ASP A 167 7.76 -24.37 2.98
N ARG A 168 7.34 -23.72 1.88
CA ARG A 168 6.01 -23.78 1.29
C ARG A 168 6.07 -24.35 -0.13
#